data_AF-A0A941GEG9-F1
#
_entry.id   AF-A0A941GEG9-F1
#
_cell.length_a   1.000
_cell.length_b   1.000
_cell.length_c   1.000
_cell.angle_alpha   90.00
_cell.angle_beta   90.00
_cell.angle_gamma   90.00
#
_symmetry.space_group_name_H-M   'P 1'
#
loop_
_entity.id
_entity.type
_entity.pdbx_description
1 polymer ?
#
loop_
_entity_poly.entity_id
_entity_poly.type
_entity_poly.pdbx_seq_one_letter_code
_entity_poly.pdbx_strand_id
1 'polypeptide(L)' 'MLDSTNKKAKKNMLIQKIICSTGSSYDKLKNLSVSELNKTLKEIQLSSHPHSGCGSLKWKNCR' A
#
# COMPACT_ATOMS: atom_id res chain seq x y z
N MET A 1 -11.96 27.65 3.88
CA MET A 1 -12.53 26.72 2.88
C MET A 1 -11.40 26.17 2.00
N LEU A 2 -10.77 25.04 2.36
CA LEU A 2 -9.62 24.45 1.61
C LEU A 2 -9.73 22.91 1.48
N ASP A 3 -10.92 22.34 1.69
CA ASP A 3 -11.08 20.89 1.90
C ASP A 3 -11.05 20.03 0.63
N SER A 4 -11.56 20.54 -0.50
CA SER A 4 -11.74 19.70 -1.69
C SER A 4 -10.43 19.31 -2.39
N THR A 5 -9.44 20.20 -2.43
CA THR A 5 -8.15 19.94 -3.10
C THR A 5 -7.32 18.91 -2.31
N ASN A 6 -7.32 19.04 -0.99
CA ASN A 6 -6.65 18.09 -0.09
C ASN A 6 -7.26 16.68 -0.18
N LYS A 7 -8.58 16.59 -0.30
CA LYS A 7 -9.28 15.30 -0.41
C LYS A 7 -8.95 14.58 -1.73
N LYS A 8 -8.86 15.33 -2.84
CA LYS A 8 -8.45 14.78 -4.15
C LYS A 8 -6.99 14.32 -4.15
N ALA A 9 -6.09 15.10 -3.56
CA ALA A 9 -4.67 14.74 -3.42
C ALA A 9 -4.49 13.46 -2.59
N LYS A 10 -5.17 13.35 -1.45
CA LYS A 10 -5.14 12.14 -0.60
C LYS A 10 -5.64 10.91 -1.36
N LYS A 11 -6.75 11.03 -2.09
CA LYS A 11 -7.28 9.93 -2.92
C LYS A 11 -6.25 9.50 -3.98
N ASN A 12 -5.63 10.45 -4.67
CA ASN A 12 -4.65 10.15 -5.71
C ASN A 12 -3.39 9.46 -5.14
N MET A 13 -2.92 9.91 -3.98
CA MET A 13 -1.80 9.28 -3.26
C MET A 13 -2.10 7.83 -2.86
N LEU A 14 -3.33 7.55 -2.38
CA LEU A 14 -3.75 6.18 -2.06
C LEU A 14 -3.79 5.29 -3.30
N ILE A 15 -4.32 5.79 -4.41
CA ILE A 15 -4.34 5.06 -5.69
C ILE A 15 -2.92 4.71 -6.12
N GLN A 16 -1.99 5.68 -6.13
CA GLN A 16 -0.60 5.44 -6.50
C GLN A 16 0.07 4.37 -5.64
N LYS A 17 -0.15 4.38 -4.32
CA LYS A 17 0.38 3.33 -3.44
C LYS A 17 -0.12 1.93 -3.83
N ILE A 18 -1.41 1.79 -4.11
CA ILE A 18 -2.00 0.51 -4.53
C ILE A 18 -1.42 0.07 -5.88
N ILE A 19 -1.32 0.97 -6.85
CA ILE A 19 -0.72 0.68 -8.16
C ILE A 19 0.71 0.17 -7.99
N CYS A 20 1.53 0.85 -7.18
CA CYS A 20 2.91 0.44 -6.94
C CYS A 20 3.01 -0.91 -6.22
N SER A 21 2.08 -1.24 -5.34
CA SER A 21 2.12 -2.50 -4.58
C SER A 21 1.53 -3.71 -5.30
N THR A 22 0.56 -3.53 -6.20
CA THR A 22 -0.15 -4.65 -6.85
C THR A 22 -0.13 -4.64 -8.37
N GLY A 23 0.36 -3.58 -9.01
CA GLY A 23 0.27 -3.42 -10.47
C GLY A 23 -1.17 -3.19 -10.99
N SER A 24 -2.10 -2.80 -10.11
CA SER A 24 -3.50 -2.55 -10.50
C SER A 24 -3.62 -1.37 -11.47
N SER A 25 -4.59 -1.40 -12.38
CA SER A 25 -4.86 -0.25 -13.26
C SER A 25 -5.52 0.91 -12.51
N TYR A 26 -5.07 2.14 -12.79
CA TYR A 26 -5.68 3.36 -12.28
C TYR A 26 -7.19 3.43 -12.53
N ASP A 27 -7.67 2.97 -13.69
CA ASP A 27 -9.08 3.04 -14.06
C ASP A 27 -10.01 2.25 -13.14
N LYS A 28 -9.52 1.14 -12.58
CA LYS A 28 -10.25 0.34 -11.59
C LYS A 28 -10.31 1.04 -10.24
N LEU A 29 -9.30 1.84 -9.90
CA LEU A 29 -9.14 2.48 -8.59
C LEU A 29 -9.74 3.89 -8.53
N LYS A 30 -9.84 4.59 -9.68
CA LYS A 30 -10.38 5.98 -9.73
C LYS A 30 -11.82 6.07 -9.26
N ASN A 31 -12.62 5.01 -9.47
CA ASN A 31 -14.02 4.94 -9.09
C ASN A 31 -14.23 4.57 -7.62
N LEU A 32 -13.18 4.11 -6.92
CA LEU A 32 -13.28 3.71 -5.52
C LEU A 32 -13.35 4.92 -4.57
N SER A 33 -14.06 4.74 -3.47
CA SER A 33 -14.08 5.68 -2.35
C SER A 33 -12.76 5.64 -1.57
N VAL A 34 -12.46 6.70 -0.83
CA VAL A 34 -11.26 6.76 0.03
C VAL A 34 -11.25 5.62 1.06
N SER A 35 -12.41 5.23 1.58
CA SER A 35 -12.55 4.10 2.50
C SER A 35 -12.14 2.77 1.85
N GLU A 36 -12.63 2.50 0.65
CA GLU A 36 -12.31 1.30 -0.12
C GLU A 36 -10.81 1.23 -0.44
N LEU A 37 -10.22 2.35 -0.90
CA LEU A 37 -8.78 2.42 -1.18
C LEU A 37 -7.94 2.14 0.08
N ASN A 38 -8.35 2.62 1.26
CA ASN A 38 -7.65 2.31 2.51
C ASN A 38 -7.79 0.83 2.90
N LYS A 39 -8.97 0.23 2.70
CA LYS A 39 -9.20 -1.19 2.96
C LYS A 39 -8.29 -2.05 2.07
N THR A 40 -8.28 -1.78 0.76
CA THR A 40 -7.41 -2.47 -0.19
C THR A 40 -5.93 -2.31 0.18
N LEU A 41 -5.48 -1.09 0.53
CA LEU A 41 -4.11 -0.86 0.95
C LEU A 41 -3.74 -1.68 2.21
N LYS A 42 -4.65 -1.77 3.18
CA LYS A 42 -4.44 -2.56 4.41
C LYS A 42 -4.35 -4.05 4.10
N GLU A 43 -5.22 -4.56 3.22
CA GLU A 43 -5.16 -5.97 2.77
C GLU A 43 -3.85 -6.28 2.05
N ILE A 44 -3.40 -5.38 1.18
CA ILE A 44 -2.09 -5.51 0.51
C ILE A 44 -0.97 -5.52 1.53
N GLN A 45 -0.95 -4.61 2.51
CA GLN A 45 0.09 -4.56 3.53
C GLN A 45 0.14 -5.84 4.38
N LEU A 46 -1.02 -6.40 4.72
CA LEU A 46 -1.12 -7.69 5.42
C LEU A 46 -0.61 -8.85 4.55
N SER A 47 -0.91 -8.82 3.25
CA SER A 47 -0.47 -9.85 2.29
C SER A 47 1.01 -9.72 1.91
N SER A 48 1.58 -8.51 1.96
CA SER A 48 2.94 -8.21 1.49
C SER A 48 4.00 -8.40 2.59
N HIS A 49 3.58 -8.74 3.82
CA HIS A 49 4.47 -9.07 4.93
C HIS A 49 4.38 -10.54 5.36
N PRO A 50 5.09 -11.47 4.70
CA PRO A 50 5.61 -12.62 5.40
C PRO A 50 6.90 -12.18 6.12
N HIS A 51 6.79 -11.52 7.26
CA HIS A 51 7.87 -11.57 8.26
C HIS A 51 7.54 -12.65 9.31
N SER A 52 6.99 -13.78 8.85
CA SER A 52 7.24 -15.06 9.51
C SER A 52 8.60 -15.56 9.01
N GLY A 53 9.69 -15.07 9.60
CA GLY A 53 10.99 -15.71 9.48
C GLY A 53 11.91 -15.26 8.34
N CYS A 54 12.04 -13.96 8.06
CA CYS A 54 13.32 -13.51 7.47
C CYS A 54 14.36 -13.55 8.59
N GLY A 55 14.96 -14.73 8.77
CA GLY A 55 16.01 -14.97 9.73
C GLY A 55 17.08 -13.91 9.54
N SER A 56 17.29 -13.10 10.58
CA SER A 56 18.57 -12.46 10.80
C SER A 56 19.57 -13.61 10.98
N LEU A 57 20.10 -14.10 9.87
CA LEU A 57 21.34 -14.85 9.85
C LEU A 57 22.33 -13.90 10.49
N LYS A 58 22.62 -14.11 11.78
CA LYS A 58 23.84 -13.66 12.39
C LYS A 58 24.98 -14.27 11.57
N TRP A 59 25.42 -13.58 10.53
CA TRP A 59 26.70 -13.81 9.90
C TRP A 59 27.75 -13.51 10.96
N LYS A 60 28.26 -14.56 11.64
CA LYS A 60 29.62 -14.70 12.19
C LYS A 60 29.66 -15.82 13.22
N ASN A 61 30.06 -17.01 12.78
CA ASN A 61 31.29 -17.69 13.22
C ASN A 61 31.33 -19.10 12.61
N CYS A 62 31.87 -19.21 11.39
CA CYS A 62 32.49 -20.46 10.96
C CYS A 62 33.86 -20.51 11.64
N ARG A 63 34.04 -21.46 12.56
CA ARG A 63 35.33 -21.80 13.16
C ARG A 63 35.89 -23.04 12.47
#